data_AF-A0A831QSX6-F1
#
_entry.id   AF-A0A831QSX6-F1
#
_cell.length_a   1.000
_cell.length_b   1.000
_cell.length_c   1.000
_cell.angle_alpha   90.00
_cell.angle_beta   90.00
_cell.angle_gamma   90.00
#
_symmetry.space_group_name_H-M   'P 1'
#
loop_
_entity.id
_entity.type
_entity.pdbx_description
1 polymer ?
#
loop_
_entity_poly.entity_id
_entity_poly.type
_entity_poly.pdbx_seq_one_letter_code
_entity_poly.pdbx_strand_id
1 'polypeptide(L)'
;MQRITIDATGKASIREQDFDEFLKALVSIPKTVTFKETIKSYSIQIDGPMANVWTPYEFSRDGKVDHCGVNSFQLFKDGENWKIIYIIDTGLKDGCARGEN
;
A
#
# COMPACT_ATOMS: atom_id res chain seq x y z
N MET A 1 8.90 6.85 -0.46
CA MET A 1 7.49 6.45 -0.23
C MET A 1 7.11 6.83 1.19
N GLN A 2 5.82 6.90 1.51
CA GLN A 2 5.37 7.18 2.88
C GLN A 2 4.45 6.08 3.39
N ARG A 3 4.51 5.82 4.70
CA ARG A 3 3.58 4.94 5.39
C ARG A 3 2.95 5.66 6.57
N ILE A 4 1.63 5.58 6.68
CA ILE A 4 0.89 5.98 7.86
C ILE A 4 0.69 4.75 8.74
N THR A 5 1.09 4.86 10.02
CA THR A 5 0.87 3.83 11.03
C THR A 5 0.07 4.38 12.20
N ILE A 6 -0.73 3.53 12.82
CA ILE A 6 -1.45 3.82 14.06
C ILE A 6 -0.91 2.88 15.13
N ASP A 7 -0.43 3.44 16.25
CA ASP A 7 0.07 2.64 17.36
C ASP A 7 -1.06 2.08 18.26
N ALA A 8 -0.69 1.29 19.26
CA ALA A 8 -1.65 0.68 20.19
C ALA A 8 -2.47 1.71 21.02
N THR A 9 -2.02 2.97 21.08
CA THR A 9 -2.74 4.07 21.76
C THR A 9 -3.66 4.84 20.82
N GLY A 10 -3.69 4.48 19.53
CA GLY A 10 -4.47 5.18 18.51
C GLY A 10 -3.77 6.41 17.93
N LYS A 11 -2.50 6.66 18.29
CA LYS A 11 -1.77 7.81 17.77
C LYS A 11 -1.24 7.50 16.36
N ALA A 12 -1.57 8.38 15.42
CA ALA A 12 -1.07 8.30 14.05
C ALA A 12 0.34 8.90 13.92
N SER A 13 1.17 8.27 13.09
CA SER A 13 2.48 8.77 12.69
C SER A 13 2.73 8.51 11.21
N ILE A 14 3.57 9.34 10.61
CA ILE A 14 4.04 9.18 9.22
C ILE A 14 5.49 8.72 9.29
N ARG A 15 5.80 7.68 8.53
CA ARG A 15 7.15 7.21 8.28
C ARG A 15 7.50 7.46 6.81
N GLU A 16 8.58 8.19 6.58
CA GLU A 16 9.23 8.20 5.28
C GLU A 16 10.04 6.91 5.13
N GLN A 17 9.88 6.28 3.98
CA GLN A 17 10.59 5.06 3.64
C GLN A 17 11.35 5.29 2.34
N ASP A 18 12.65 5.04 2.42
CA ASP A 18 13.52 5.06 1.26
C ASP A 18 13.20 3.89 0.33
N PHE A 19 13.29 4.13 -0.97
CA PHE A 19 12.93 3.12 -1.97
C PHE A 19 13.95 1.98 -2.02
N ASP A 20 15.24 2.26 -1.85
CA ASP A 20 16.27 1.22 -1.85
C ASP A 20 16.18 0.36 -0.58
N GLU A 21 15.86 0.97 0.56
CA GLU A 21 15.55 0.22 1.79
C GLU A 21 14.32 -0.68 1.63
N PHE A 22 13.27 -0.17 0.99
CA PHE A 22 12.08 -0.98 0.69
C PHE A 22 12.41 -2.16 -0.21
N LEU A 23 13.16 -1.91 -1.30
CA LEU A 23 13.60 -2.98 -2.21
C LEU A 23 14.43 -4.01 -1.45
N LYS A 24 15.44 -3.59 -0.69
CA LYS A 24 16.28 -4.48 0.13
C LYS A 24 15.44 -5.34 1.07
N ALA A 25 14.45 -4.75 1.74
CA ALA A 25 13.53 -5.48 2.60
C ALA A 25 12.79 -6.58 1.82
N LEU A 26 12.25 -6.27 0.64
CA LEU A 26 11.58 -7.26 -0.22
C LEU A 26 12.51 -8.38 -0.69
N VAL A 27 13.72 -8.06 -1.20
CA VAL A 27 14.64 -9.10 -1.70
C VAL A 27 15.21 -9.97 -0.58
N SER A 28 15.24 -9.45 0.66
CA SER A 28 15.69 -10.22 1.83
C SER A 28 14.69 -11.26 2.32
N ILE A 29 13.43 -11.23 1.84
CA ILE A 29 12.43 -12.23 2.21
C ILE A 29 12.87 -13.60 1.68
N PRO A 30 13.02 -14.62 2.54
CA PRO A 30 13.40 -15.95 2.10
C PRO A 30 12.43 -16.49 1.05
N LYS A 31 12.95 -17.15 0.01
CA LYS A 31 12.12 -17.77 -1.05
C LYS A 31 11.10 -18.79 -0.54
N THR A 32 11.32 -19.32 0.67
CA THR A 32 10.40 -20.24 1.34
C THR A 32 9.17 -19.56 1.93
N VAL A 33 9.23 -18.24 2.16
CA VAL A 33 8.12 -17.46 2.66
C VAL A 33 7.25 -17.04 1.49
N THR A 34 5.97 -17.39 1.55
CA THR A 34 5.00 -16.92 0.57
C THR A 34 4.30 -15.69 1.11
N PHE A 35 4.15 -14.67 0.28
CA PHE A 35 3.34 -13.51 0.62
C PHE A 35 2.52 -13.06 -0.58
N LYS A 36 1.35 -12.50 -0.31
CA LYS A 36 0.41 -12.03 -1.32
C LYS A 36 -0.31 -10.80 -0.80
N GLU A 37 -0.27 -9.73 -1.58
CA GLU A 37 -1.15 -8.59 -1.40
C GLU A 37 -2.33 -8.72 -2.38
N THR A 38 -3.56 -8.66 -1.85
CA THR A 38 -4.79 -8.77 -2.63
C THR A 38 -5.55 -7.45 -2.55
N ILE A 39 -5.65 -6.75 -3.68
CA ILE A 39 -6.49 -5.56 -3.81
C ILE A 39 -7.95 -5.97 -3.65
N LYS A 40 -8.69 -5.26 -2.79
CA LYS A 40 -10.10 -5.54 -2.45
C LYS A 40 -11.07 -4.70 -3.27
N SER A 41 -10.71 -3.45 -3.54
CA SER A 41 -11.47 -2.52 -4.37
C SER A 41 -10.55 -1.42 -4.89
N TYR A 42 -11.05 -0.58 -5.79
CA TYR A 42 -10.33 0.59 -6.27
C TYR A 42 -11.29 1.75 -6.56
N SER A 43 -10.83 2.96 -6.25
CA SER A 43 -11.43 4.22 -6.71
C SER A 43 -10.37 5.03 -7.43
N ILE A 44 -10.72 5.59 -8.59
CA ILE A 44 -9.78 6.28 -9.47
C ILE A 44 -10.34 7.65 -9.81
N GLN A 45 -9.54 8.69 -9.58
CA GLN A 45 -9.82 10.05 -10.04
C GLN A 45 -8.77 10.43 -11.07
N ILE A 46 -9.20 10.98 -12.21
CA ILE A 46 -8.34 11.34 -13.33
C ILE A 46 -8.58 12.81 -13.68
N ASP A 47 -7.51 13.57 -13.81
CA ASP A 47 -7.50 14.92 -14.36
C ASP A 47 -6.37 15.02 -15.40
N GLY A 48 -6.74 14.92 -16.68
CA GLY A 48 -5.81 14.94 -17.80
C GLY A 48 -4.67 13.92 -17.63
N PRO A 49 -3.39 14.36 -17.55
CA PRO A 49 -2.23 13.49 -17.39
C PRO A 49 -1.95 13.08 -15.94
N MET A 50 -2.83 13.39 -14.98
CA MET A 50 -2.69 13.04 -13.57
C MET A 50 -3.81 12.07 -13.15
N ALA A 51 -3.47 11.08 -12.31
CA ALA A 51 -4.47 10.23 -11.67
C ALA A 51 -4.13 9.96 -10.20
N ASN A 52 -5.17 9.77 -9.39
CA ASN A 52 -5.08 9.27 -8.02
C ASN A 52 -5.86 7.96 -7.92
N VAL A 53 -5.24 6.94 -7.33
CA VAL A 53 -5.84 5.60 -7.20
C VAL A 53 -5.82 5.20 -5.73
N TRP A 54 -7.01 5.00 -5.17
CA TRP A 54 -7.22 4.55 -3.79
C TRP A 54 -7.59 3.06 -3.79
N THR A 55 -6.75 2.22 -3.19
CA THR A 55 -6.88 0.76 -3.29
C THR A 55 -6.74 0.07 -1.92
N PRO A 56 -7.86 -0.24 -1.24
CA PRO A 56 -7.83 -1.10 -0.07
C PRO A 56 -7.24 -2.47 -0.41
N TYR A 57 -6.41 -3.01 0.49
CA TYR A 57 -5.72 -4.27 0.29
C TYR A 57 -5.74 -5.16 1.54
N GLU A 58 -5.58 -6.46 1.32
CA GLU A 58 -5.28 -7.46 2.34
C GLU A 58 -3.94 -8.12 2.03
N PHE A 59 -3.03 -8.14 3.00
CA PHE A 59 -1.73 -8.79 2.88
C PHE A 59 -1.73 -10.08 3.69
N SER A 60 -1.39 -11.16 3.00
CA SER A 60 -1.29 -12.50 3.58
C SER A 60 0.14 -13.01 3.49
N ARG A 61 0.59 -13.69 4.56
CA ARG A 61 1.88 -14.38 4.64
C ARG A 61 1.63 -15.84 5.01
N ASP A 62 2.23 -16.76 4.25
CA ASP A 62 2.08 -18.21 4.44
C ASP A 62 0.62 -18.66 4.55
N GLY A 63 -0.21 -18.07 3.68
CA GLY A 63 -1.65 -18.35 3.58
C GLY A 63 -2.52 -17.73 4.68
N LYS A 64 -1.95 -16.97 5.62
CA LYS A 64 -2.67 -16.30 6.71
C LYS A 64 -2.66 -14.79 6.52
N VAL A 65 -3.79 -14.13 6.80
CA VAL A 65 -3.85 -12.67 6.82
C VAL A 65 -2.90 -12.16 7.90
N ASP A 66 -1.99 -11.28 7.50
CA ASP A 66 -0.97 -10.68 8.36
C ASP A 66 -1.36 -9.23 8.71
N HIS A 67 -1.78 -8.45 7.72
CA HIS A 67 -2.26 -7.08 7.90
C HIS A 67 -3.07 -6.63 6.67
N CYS A 68 -3.65 -5.44 6.76
CA CYS A 68 -4.39 -4.80 5.69
C CYS A 68 -4.17 -3.29 5.74
N GLY A 69 -4.65 -2.61 4.72
CA GLY A 69 -4.55 -1.17 4.66
C GLY A 69 -5.13 -0.63 3.37
N VAL A 70 -4.69 0.56 3.03
CA VAL A 70 -5.01 1.19 1.75
C VAL A 70 -3.73 1.73 1.15
N ASN A 71 -3.48 1.39 -0.11
CA ASN A 71 -2.51 2.09 -0.92
C ASN A 71 -3.18 3.28 -1.62
N SER A 72 -2.50 4.41 -1.63
CA SER A 72 -2.83 5.57 -2.45
C SER A 72 -1.68 5.85 -3.41
N PHE A 73 -1.96 5.75 -4.70
CA PHE A 73 -1.00 5.99 -5.76
C PHE A 73 -1.30 7.32 -6.46
N GLN A 74 -0.28 8.14 -6.67
CA GLN A 74 -0.36 9.24 -7.63
C GLN A 74 0.35 8.82 -8.91
N LEU A 75 -0.28 9.06 -10.05
CA LEU A 75 0.22 8.67 -11.35
C LEU A 75 0.34 9.85 -12.29
N PHE A 76 1.34 9.78 -13.16
CA PHE A 76 1.57 10.67 -14.29
C PHE A 76 1.44 9.89 -15.59
N LYS A 77 0.76 10.47 -16.58
CA LYS A 77 0.63 9.90 -17.93
C LYS A 77 1.76 10.40 -18.82
N ASP A 78 2.67 9.50 -19.16
CA ASP A 78 3.76 9.73 -20.11
C ASP A 78 3.39 9.10 -21.47
N GLY A 79 2.83 9.93 -22.36
CA GLY A 79 2.25 9.48 -23.63
C GLY A 79 1.01 8.60 -23.39
N GLU A 80 1.12 7.31 -23.75
CA GLU A 80 0.06 6.32 -23.53
C GLU A 80 0.22 5.54 -22.21
N ASN A 81 1.32 5.74 -21.49
CA ASN A 81 1.67 4.93 -20.31
C ASN A 81 1.44 5.70 -19.01
N TRP A 82 0.81 5.05 -18.03
CA TRP A 82 0.73 5.57 -16.66
C TRP A 82 1.93 5.13 -15.83
N LYS A 83 2.55 6.07 -15.11
CA LYS A 83 3.66 5.83 -14.20
C LYS A 83 3.26 6.21 -12.79
N ILE A 84 3.55 5.37 -11.81
CA ILE A 84 3.41 5.73 -10.39
C ILE A 84 4.55 6.69 -10.05
N ILE A 85 4.19 7.89 -9.61
CA ILE A 85 5.15 8.94 -9.22
C ILE A 85 5.19 9.15 -7.70
N TYR A 86 4.18 8.67 -6.99
CA TYR A 86 4.12 8.75 -5.54
C TYR A 86 3.30 7.60 -4.94
N ILE A 87 3.75 7.12 -3.77
CA ILE A 87 3.10 6.05 -3.01
C ILE A 87 2.99 6.49 -1.56
N ILE A 88 1.79 6.42 -1.02
CA ILE A 88 1.53 6.42 0.41
C ILE A 88 0.61 5.26 0.78
N ASP A 89 0.92 4.53 1.84
CA ASP A 89 0.09 3.43 2.32
C ASP A 89 -0.25 3.54 3.80
N THR A 90 -1.33 2.86 4.21
CA THR A 90 -1.64 2.61 5.63
C THR A 90 -1.34 1.16 5.98
N GLY A 91 -0.98 0.88 7.23
CA GLY A 91 -0.83 -0.49 7.72
C GLY A 91 -1.55 -0.70 9.04
N LEU A 92 -2.50 -1.63 9.06
CA LEU A 92 -3.29 -2.01 10.23
C LEU A 92 -3.14 -3.52 10.47
N LYS A 93 -2.64 -3.89 11.65
CA LYS A 93 -2.52 -5.30 12.06
C LYS A 93 -3.87 -5.92 12.43
N ASP A 94 -4.76 -5.10 12.99
CA ASP A 94 -6.11 -5.52 13.40
C ASP A 94 -7.18 -4.77 12.59
N GLY A 95 -8.33 -5.41 12.38
CA GLY A 95 -9.50 -4.73 11.81
C GLY A 95 -9.62 -4.75 10.28
N CYS A 96 -9.08 -5.78 9.61
CA CYS A 96 -9.23 -5.98 8.15
C CYS A 96 -10.67 -6.21 7.68
N ALA A 97 -11.62 -6.31 8.61
CA ALA A 97 -13.06 -6.31 8.38
C ALA A 97 -13.70 -4.91 8.43
N ARG A 98 -12.94 -3.81 8.57
CA ARG A 98 -13.48 -2.45 8.39
C ARG A 98 -13.71 -2.17 6.90
N GLY A 99 -14.78 -2.76 6.38
CA GLY A 99 -15.44 -2.27 5.18
C GLY A 99 -16.09 -0.91 5.49
N GLU A 100 -15.87 0.02 4.58
CA GLU A 100 -16.84 1.04 4.14
C GLU A 100 -17.65 1.76 5.23
N ASN A 101 -17.23 2.99 5.55
CA ASN A 101 -18.16 4.07 5.86
C ASN A 101 -18.23 4.98 4.65
#